data_AF-A0A838NKR7-F1
#
_entry.id   AF-A0A838NKR7-F1
#
_cell.length_a   1.000
_cell.length_b   1.000
_cell.length_c   1.000
_cell.angle_alpha   90.00
_cell.angle_beta   90.00
_cell.angle_gamma   90.00
#
_symmetry.space_group_name_H-M   'P 1'
#
loop_
_entity.id
_entity.type
_entity.pdbx_description
1 polymer ?
#
loop_
_entity_poly.entity_id
_entity_poly.type
_entity_poly.pdbx_seq_one_letter_code
_entity_poly.pdbx_strand_id
1 'polypeptide(L)'
;PCCGSVFKNPSGPSWKRDAGPRTAGQLIEAAGLKGFRVGAAEVSPMHANYFVNTGAATAADVRGLIQQVQRRVESEFGARLEPEVKIIGPRGEYLSLSP
;
A
#
# COMPACT_ATOMS: atom_id res chain seq x y z
N PRO A 1 -1.42 -14.56 5.81
CA PRO A 1 -2.49 -13.70 6.39
C PRO A 1 -2.46 -12.29 5.79
N CYS A 2 -3.60 -11.64 5.58
CA CYS A 2 -3.70 -10.26 5.09
C CYS A 2 -4.92 -9.54 5.71
N CYS A 3 -4.93 -8.21 5.71
CA CYS A 3 -5.99 -7.38 6.28
C CYS A 3 -6.94 -6.77 5.22
N GLY A 4 -6.99 -7.34 4.01
CA GLY A 4 -7.76 -6.79 2.89
C GLY A 4 -7.02 -5.68 2.16
N SER A 5 -7.78 -4.73 1.59
CA SER A 5 -7.24 -3.58 0.87
C SER A 5 -6.45 -2.67 1.80
N VAL A 6 -5.19 -2.40 1.45
CA VAL A 6 -4.29 -1.56 2.25
C VAL A 6 -4.52 -0.08 1.98
N PHE A 7 -4.84 0.28 0.73
CA PHE A 7 -5.14 1.64 0.31
C PHE A 7 -6.56 1.79 -0.20
N LYS A 8 -7.11 2.98 0.04
CA LYS A 8 -8.33 3.43 -0.62
C LYS A 8 -8.05 3.62 -2.11
N ASN A 9 -9.08 3.48 -2.93
CA ASN A 9 -8.97 3.95 -4.32
C ASN A 9 -8.78 5.48 -4.32
N PRO A 10 -7.80 5.99 -5.06
CA PRO A 10 -7.50 7.42 -5.03
C PRO A 10 -8.68 8.20 -5.63
N SER A 11 -9.11 9.25 -4.93
CA SER A 11 -10.19 10.14 -5.35
C SER A 11 -9.63 11.56 -5.54
N GLY A 12 -9.95 12.19 -6.66
CA GLY A 12 -9.48 13.55 -6.97
C GLY A 12 -8.95 13.70 -8.41
N PRO A 13 -8.76 14.94 -8.90
CA PRO A 13 -8.34 15.22 -10.27
C PRO A 13 -6.84 15.00 -10.52
N SER A 14 -6.01 15.04 -9.47
CA SER A 14 -4.54 15.17 -9.54
C SER A 14 -3.80 14.05 -10.29
N TRP A 15 -4.42 12.88 -10.45
CA TRP A 15 -3.84 11.73 -11.16
C TRP A 15 -4.71 11.24 -12.32
N LYS A 16 -5.90 11.82 -12.55
CA LYS A 16 -6.87 11.29 -13.53
C LYS A 16 -6.28 11.34 -14.94
N ARG A 17 -6.18 10.17 -15.58
CA ARG A 17 -5.85 10.00 -17.00
C ARG A 17 -7.00 9.32 -17.73
N ASP A 18 -7.24 9.76 -18.95
CA ASP A 18 -8.36 9.33 -19.79
C ASP A 18 -8.32 7.84 -20.17
N ALA A 19 -7.16 7.18 -20.00
CA ALA A 19 -6.95 5.75 -20.29
C ALA A 19 -6.05 4.99 -19.28
N GLY A 20 -5.81 5.54 -18.08
CA GLY A 20 -4.84 4.99 -17.11
C GLY A 20 -5.41 4.02 -16.05
N PRO A 21 -4.55 3.43 -15.20
CA PRO A 21 -4.93 2.64 -14.02
C PRO A 21 -5.91 3.43 -13.14
N ARG A 22 -7.06 2.86 -12.75
CA ARG A 22 -8.11 3.59 -12.03
C ARG A 22 -8.23 3.28 -10.54
N THR A 23 -7.56 2.23 -10.08
CA THR A 23 -7.64 1.75 -8.69
C THR A 23 -6.26 1.71 -8.06
N ALA A 24 -6.20 1.71 -6.72
CA ALA A 24 -4.93 1.58 -6.02
C ALA A 24 -4.21 0.29 -6.42
N GLY A 25 -4.93 -0.84 -6.52
CA GLY A 25 -4.37 -2.10 -6.97
C GLY A 25 -3.78 -2.02 -8.38
N GLN A 26 -4.47 -1.39 -9.33
CA GLN A 26 -3.95 -1.23 -10.69
C GLN A 26 -2.71 -0.33 -10.74
N LEU A 27 -2.66 0.73 -9.93
CA LEU A 27 -1.47 1.60 -9.84
C LEU A 27 -0.26 0.84 -9.27
N ILE A 28 -0.47 0.05 -8.22
CA ILE A 28 0.59 -0.76 -7.58
C ILE A 28 1.08 -1.85 -8.53
N GLU A 29 0.16 -2.48 -9.27
CA GLU A 29 0.49 -3.47 -10.28
C GLU A 29 1.23 -2.86 -11.48
N ALA A 30 0.77 -1.70 -11.97
CA ALA A 30 1.45 -0.97 -13.04
C ALA A 30 2.85 -0.48 -12.63
N ALA A 31 3.07 -0.21 -11.34
CA ALA A 31 4.40 0.07 -10.77
C ALA A 31 5.30 -1.19 -10.65
N GLY A 32 4.81 -2.37 -11.05
CA GLY A 32 5.56 -3.62 -10.98
C GLY A 32 5.81 -4.14 -9.56
N LEU A 33 4.99 -3.74 -8.59
CA LEU A 33 5.26 -4.00 -7.17
C LEU A 33 4.68 -5.32 -6.63
N LYS A 34 3.99 -6.12 -7.45
CA LYS A 34 3.56 -7.47 -7.03
C LYS A 34 4.78 -8.32 -6.65
N GLY A 35 4.75 -8.92 -5.46
CA GLY A 35 5.88 -9.68 -4.91
C GLY A 35 7.01 -8.82 -4.31
N PHE A 36 6.88 -7.49 -4.32
CA PHE A 36 7.85 -6.62 -3.65
C PHE A 36 7.80 -6.80 -2.13
N ARG A 37 8.96 -6.79 -1.48
CA ARG A 37 9.12 -7.11 -0.05
C ARG A 37 9.86 -6.04 0.72
N VAL A 38 9.46 -5.87 1.98
CA VAL A 38 10.20 -5.16 3.02
C VAL A 38 10.17 -6.05 4.26
N GLY A 39 11.34 -6.52 4.71
CA GLY A 39 11.41 -7.52 5.78
C GLY A 39 10.59 -8.77 5.45
N ALA A 40 9.69 -9.16 6.36
CA ALA A 40 8.76 -10.28 6.14
C ALA A 40 7.35 -9.84 5.67
N ALA A 41 7.17 -8.58 5.25
CA ALA A 41 5.96 -8.10 4.60
C ALA A 41 6.12 -8.08 3.07
N GLU A 42 5.08 -8.49 2.34
CA GLU A 42 5.09 -8.60 0.88
C GLU A 42 3.81 -8.04 0.25
N VAL A 43 3.92 -7.39 -0.90
CA VAL A 43 2.77 -7.10 -1.77
C VAL A 43 2.31 -8.39 -2.43
N SER A 44 1.07 -8.82 -2.20
CA SER A 44 0.57 -10.09 -2.72
C SER A 44 0.75 -10.20 -4.24
N PRO A 45 1.34 -11.29 -4.75
CA PRO A 45 1.40 -11.57 -6.19
C PRO A 45 0.02 -11.72 -6.83
N MET A 46 -1.00 -12.11 -6.05
CA MET A 46 -2.36 -12.36 -6.53
C MET A 46 -3.20 -11.09 -6.56
N HIS A 47 -3.04 -10.20 -5.58
CA HIS A 47 -3.84 -8.97 -5.47
C HIS A 47 -3.00 -7.80 -4.96
N ALA A 48 -2.61 -6.88 -5.85
CA ALA A 48 -1.60 -5.85 -5.55
C ALA A 48 -1.95 -4.87 -4.42
N ASN A 49 -3.23 -4.71 -4.07
CA ASN A 49 -3.63 -3.90 -2.92
C ASN A 49 -3.66 -4.68 -1.58
N TYR A 50 -3.22 -5.94 -1.57
CA TYR A 50 -3.21 -6.78 -0.37
C TYR A 50 -1.78 -7.02 0.05
N PHE A 51 -1.46 -6.68 1.29
CA PHE A 51 -0.14 -6.96 1.85
C PHE A 51 -0.22 -8.19 2.73
N VAL A 52 0.68 -9.14 2.47
CA VAL A 52 0.71 -10.44 3.14
C VAL A 52 1.90 -10.51 4.07
N ASN A 53 1.66 -11.09 5.25
CA ASN A 53 2.73 -11.52 6.14
C ASN A 53 3.24 -12.88 5.66
N THR A 54 4.54 -12.97 5.35
CA THR A 54 5.20 -14.21 4.89
C THR A 54 5.64 -15.13 6.02
N GLY A 55 5.35 -14.78 7.27
CA GLY A 55 5.56 -15.60 8.47
C GLY A 55 5.85 -14.76 9.72
N ALA A 56 6.79 -13.81 9.61
CA ALA A 56 7.32 -13.04 10.74
C ALA A 56 7.28 -11.51 10.54
N ALA A 57 6.35 -11.00 9.70
CA ALA A 57 6.25 -9.57 9.44
C ALA A 57 6.01 -8.78 10.74
N THR A 58 6.87 -7.81 10.99
CA THR A 58 6.69 -6.85 12.08
C THR A 58 5.79 -5.69 11.63
N ALA A 59 5.25 -4.94 12.58
CA ALA A 59 4.56 -3.68 12.25
C ALA A 59 5.47 -2.67 11.54
N ALA A 60 6.79 -2.71 11.80
CA ALA A 60 7.76 -1.90 11.10
C ALA A 60 7.91 -2.32 9.62
N ASP A 61 7.91 -3.62 9.33
CA ASP A 61 7.95 -4.15 7.97
C ASP A 61 6.74 -3.70 7.15
N VAL A 62 5.54 -3.83 7.72
CA VAL A 62 4.30 -3.41 7.06
C VAL A 62 4.29 -1.90 6.82
N ARG A 63 4.71 -1.09 7.80
CA ARG A 63 4.84 0.37 7.62
C ARG A 63 5.84 0.72 6.53
N GLY A 64 7.00 0.07 6.53
CA GLY A 64 8.03 0.26 5.51
C GLY A 64 7.52 -0.08 4.12
N LEU A 65 6.78 -1.18 3.99
CA LEU A 65 6.15 -1.60 2.74
C LEU A 65 5.13 -0.57 2.24
N ILE A 66 4.24 -0.09 3.11
CA ILE A 66 3.26 0.97 2.79
C ILE A 66 3.97 2.21 2.24
N GLN A 67 5.01 2.68 2.94
CA GLN A 67 5.75 3.87 2.53
C GLN A 67 6.47 3.69 1.19
N GLN A 68 7.07 2.53 0.94
CA GLN A 68 7.73 2.25 -0.36
C GLN A 68 6.72 2.24 -1.51
N VAL A 69 5.56 1.60 -1.30
CA VAL A 69 4.51 1.53 -2.31
C VAL A 69 3.94 2.91 -2.61
N GLN A 70 3.66 3.73 -1.59
CA GLN A 70 3.21 5.12 -1.78
C GLN A 70 4.21 5.94 -2.59
N ARG A 71 5.50 5.93 -2.19
CA ARG A 71 6.54 6.68 -2.89
C ARG A 71 6.67 6.27 -4.35
N ARG A 72 6.61 4.97 -4.64
CA ARG A 72 6.77 4.47 -6.01
C ARG A 72 5.58 4.85 -6.88
N VAL A 73 4.36 4.69 -6.36
CA VAL A 73 3.14 5.07 -7.09
C VAL A 73 3.07 6.58 -7.31
N GLU A 74 3.44 7.38 -6.32
CA GLU A 74 3.49 8.84 -6.45
C GLU A 74 4.55 9.28 -7.46
N SER A 75 5.75 8.68 -7.42
CA SER A 75 6.82 8.99 -8.37
C SER A 75 6.50 8.61 -9.81
N GLU A 76 5.81 7.48 -10.04
CA GLU A 76 5.54 6.99 -11.39
C GLU A 76 4.25 7.58 -12.00
N PHE A 77 3.24 7.84 -11.18
CA PHE A 77 1.90 8.22 -11.66
C PHE A 77 1.41 9.57 -11.14
N GLY A 78 2.16 10.23 -10.23
CA GLY A 78 1.68 11.43 -9.53
C GLY A 78 0.50 11.17 -8.61
N ALA A 79 0.17 9.89 -8.36
CA ALA A 79 -0.97 9.47 -7.56
C ALA A 79 -0.52 9.23 -6.11
N ARG A 80 -1.05 10.02 -5.17
CA ARG A 80 -0.81 9.77 -3.74
C ARG A 80 -1.86 8.81 -3.19
N LEU A 81 -1.44 7.62 -2.77
CA LEU A 81 -2.33 6.62 -2.18
C LEU A 81 -2.56 6.89 -0.69
N GLU A 82 -3.82 6.85 -0.25
CA GLU A 82 -4.18 6.98 1.16
C GLU A 82 -4.37 5.61 1.81
N PRO A 83 -3.69 5.31 2.93
CA PRO A 83 -3.90 4.06 3.66
C PRO A 83 -5.34 3.97 4.19
N GLU A 84 -5.96 2.81 4.04
CA GLU A 84 -7.26 2.47 4.65
C GLU A 84 -7.07 1.74 5.99
N VAL A 85 -5.93 1.05 6.13
CA VAL A 85 -5.57 0.29 7.33
C VAL A 85 -5.27 1.23 8.51
N LYS A 86 -5.83 0.88 9.68
CA LYS A 86 -5.50 1.54 10.95
C LYS A 86 -4.42 0.75 11.67
N ILE A 87 -3.37 1.41 12.13
CA ILE A 87 -2.37 0.79 12.99
C ILE A 87 -2.78 0.99 14.44
N ILE A 88 -2.82 -0.10 15.20
CA ILE A 88 -3.13 -0.09 16.62
C ILE A 88 -1.86 -0.44 17.38
N GLY A 89 -1.50 0.41 18.35
CA GLY A 89 -0.35 0.22 19.23
C GLY A 89 -0.63 -0.81 20.33
N PRO A 90 0.42 -1.20 21.09
CA PRO A 90 0.30 -2.23 22.12
C PRO A 90 -0.70 -1.90 23.24
N ARG A 91 -1.08 -0.63 23.41
CA ARG A 91 -2.02 -0.14 24.42
C ARG A 91 -3.39 0.20 23.83
N GLY A 92 -3.67 -0.25 22.60
CA GLY A 92 -4.93 0.00 21.92
C GLY A 92 -5.05 1.40 21.32
N GLU A 93 -3.96 2.19 21.31
CA GLU A 93 -3.94 3.52 20.73
C GLU A 93 -3.85 3.46 19.20
N TYR A 94 -4.53 4.37 18.51
CA TYR A 94 -4.35 4.51 17.06
C TYR A 94 -3.01 5.21 16.78
N LEU A 95 -2.11 4.51 16.08
CA LEU A 95 -0.88 5.09 15.58
C LEU A 95 -1.17 5.76 14.24
N SER A 96 -0.91 7.06 14.16
CA SER A 96 -1.10 7.82 12.92
C SER A 96 -0.10 7.38 11.86
N LEU A 97 -0.61 7.11 10.67
CA LEU A 97 0.16 6.91 9.44
C LEU A 97 0.26 8.23 8.66
N SER A 98 0.53 9.34 9.35
CA SER A 98 0.91 10.59 8.69
C SER A 98 2.43 10.64 8.54
N PRO A 99 2.96 11.23 7.44
CA PRO A 99 4.40 11.42 7.26
C PRO A 99 5.01 12.34 8.32
#